data_AF-A0A3S0B4C2-F1
#
_entry.id   AF-A0A3S0B4C2-F1
#
_cell.length_a   1.000
_cell.length_b   1.000
_cell.length_c   1.000
_cell.angle_alpha   90.00
_cell.angle_beta   90.00
_cell.angle_gamma   90.00
#
_symmetry.space_group_name_H-M   'P 1'
#
loop_
_entity.id
_entity.type
_entity.pdbx_description
1 polymer ?
#
loop_
_entity_poly.entity_id
_entity_poly.type
_entity_poly.pdbx_seq_one_letter_code
_entity_poly.pdbx_strand_id
1 'polypeptide(L)'
;MYVANIAQELYSELGEPEDINIPVIAFWLRTNLGRLSAYSCTNFTINQTTYEITPDLSHTEKDILKTLYVIYYYAKLIRDNLGAASVSSLIEVDSDGSKIRRTSRNDIAKTYILVKNAAENDLKQLVNDYKYCKGIDGIKGGNLVSFNNSYYSCSWKNCIVKRGCC
;
A
#
# COMPACT_ATOMS: atom_id res chain seq x y z
N MET A 1 -4.66 6.19 17.30
CA MET A 1 -3.68 5.21 16.79
C MET A 1 -2.35 5.91 16.51
N TYR A 2 -1.23 5.36 16.98
CA TYR A 2 0.11 5.94 16.75
C TYR A 2 0.61 5.64 15.35
N VAL A 3 1.18 6.64 14.68
CA VAL A 3 1.80 6.46 13.35
C VAL A 3 2.94 5.42 13.38
N ALA A 4 3.67 5.35 14.50
CA ALA A 4 4.78 4.39 14.67
C ALA A 4 4.31 2.92 14.57
N ASN A 5 3.10 2.61 15.05
CA ASN A 5 2.56 1.25 14.99
C ASN A 5 2.25 0.84 13.55
N ILE A 6 1.71 1.77 12.75
CA ILE A 6 1.45 1.56 11.32
C ILE A 6 2.76 1.36 10.57
N ALA A 7 3.78 2.16 10.91
CA ALA A 7 5.10 2.05 10.31
C ALA A 7 5.77 0.71 10.62
N GLN A 8 5.64 0.21 11.86
CA GLN A 8 6.14 -1.11 12.26
C GLN A 8 5.43 -2.23 11.48
N GLU A 9 4.10 -2.19 11.42
CA GLU A 9 3.30 -3.17 10.68
C GLU A 9 3.74 -3.23 9.21
N LEU A 10 3.92 -2.06 8.58
CA LEU A 10 4.37 -1.94 7.20
C LEU A 10 5.82 -2.42 6.99
N TYR A 11 6.71 -2.15 7.94
CA TYR A 11 8.10 -2.62 7.89
C TYR A 11 8.17 -4.15 7.88
N SER A 12 7.37 -4.80 8.72
CA SER A 12 7.28 -6.26 8.76
C SER A 12 6.59 -6.84 7.52
N GLU A 13 5.54 -6.19 6.99
CA GLU A 13 4.88 -6.60 5.73
C GLU A 13 5.82 -6.53 4.51
N LEU A 14 6.74 -5.57 4.49
CA LEU A 14 7.75 -5.42 3.43
C LEU A 14 8.89 -6.45 3.53
N GLY A 15 8.90 -7.30 4.55
CA GLY A 15 9.96 -8.28 4.78
C GLY A 15 11.22 -7.70 5.39
N GLU A 16 11.08 -6.64 6.20
CA GLU A 16 12.16 -6.04 7.00
C GLU A 16 13.41 -5.66 6.17
N PRO A 17 13.25 -4.82 5.13
CA PRO A 17 14.34 -4.51 4.23
C PRO A 17 15.39 -3.60 4.89
N GLU A 18 16.67 -3.88 4.63
CA GLU A 18 17.81 -3.18 5.23
C GLU A 18 17.98 -1.72 4.76
N ASP A 19 17.34 -1.32 3.66
CA ASP A 19 17.51 -0.01 3.03
C ASP A 19 16.64 1.09 3.67
N ILE A 20 15.74 0.74 4.60
CA ILE A 20 14.80 1.66 5.23
C ILE A 20 14.59 1.34 6.71
N ASN A 21 14.39 2.39 7.50
CA ASN A 21 14.14 2.28 8.93
C ASN A 21 12.72 2.74 9.27
N ILE A 22 12.13 2.16 10.32
CA ILE A 22 10.78 2.50 10.82
C ILE A 22 10.56 4.02 10.99
N PRO A 23 11.50 4.82 11.53
CA PRO A 23 11.31 6.28 11.65
C PRO A 23 11.12 6.98 10.30
N VAL A 24 11.78 6.50 9.25
CA VAL A 24 11.66 7.06 7.88
C VAL A 24 10.26 6.77 7.32
N ILE A 25 9.77 5.55 7.54
CA ILE A 25 8.40 5.15 7.18
C ILE A 25 7.39 6.02 7.94
N ALA A 26 7.55 6.14 9.27
CA ALA A 26 6.66 6.93 10.11
C ALA A 26 6.63 8.40 9.69
N PHE A 27 7.78 8.97 9.34
CA PHE A 27 7.85 10.34 8.81
C PHE A 27 7.08 10.47 7.50
N TRP A 28 7.29 9.56 6.54
CA TRP A 28 6.58 9.57 5.28
C TRP A 28 5.06 9.46 5.45
N LEU A 29 4.60 8.58 6.34
CA LEU A 29 3.17 8.42 6.64
C LEU A 29 2.57 9.74 7.13
N ARG A 30 3.26 10.46 8.02
CA ARG A 30 2.81 11.78 8.53
C ARG A 30 2.66 12.80 7.41
N THR A 31 3.64 12.89 6.52
CA THR A 31 3.62 13.89 5.43
C THR A 31 2.59 13.57 4.34
N ASN A 32 2.18 12.30 4.22
CA ASN A 32 1.27 11.84 3.17
C ASN A 32 -0.15 11.56 3.65
N LEU A 33 -0.49 11.82 4.92
CA LEU A 33 -1.86 11.73 5.42
C LEU A 33 -2.85 12.62 4.66
N GLY A 34 -2.39 13.75 4.11
CA GLY A 34 -3.21 14.59 3.23
C GLY A 34 -3.62 13.90 1.92
N ARG A 35 -2.81 12.94 1.43
CA ARG A 35 -3.20 12.13 0.27
C ARG A 35 -4.30 11.14 0.64
N LEU A 36 -4.22 10.55 1.83
CA LEU A 36 -5.26 9.66 2.33
C LEU A 36 -6.58 10.41 2.46
N SER A 37 -6.59 11.62 3.05
CA SER A 37 -7.81 12.43 3.17
C SER A 37 -8.48 12.72 1.83
N ALA A 38 -7.70 12.85 0.74
CA ALA A 38 -8.25 13.03 -0.60
C ALA A 38 -8.94 11.77 -1.14
N TYR A 39 -8.50 10.58 -0.75
CA TYR A 39 -9.12 9.31 -1.17
C TYR A 39 -10.34 8.93 -0.33
N SER A 40 -10.26 9.14 0.99
CA SER A 40 -11.31 8.75 1.94
C SER A 40 -12.36 9.85 2.18
N CYS A 41 -12.11 11.07 1.70
CA CYS A 41 -12.94 12.25 2.00
C CYS A 41 -13.18 12.39 3.51
N THR A 42 -12.15 12.12 4.32
CA THR A 42 -12.13 12.29 5.78
C THR A 42 -10.97 13.19 6.14
N ASN A 43 -11.18 14.12 7.06
CA ASN A 43 -10.13 15.02 7.52
C ASN A 43 -9.37 14.34 8.66
N PHE A 44 -8.06 14.18 8.48
CA PHE A 44 -7.16 13.67 9.51
C PHE A 44 -6.28 14.79 10.05
N THR A 45 -6.05 14.74 11.35
CA THR A 45 -5.14 15.63 12.06
C THR A 45 -4.12 14.80 12.82
N ILE A 46 -2.91 15.32 12.94
CA ILE A 46 -1.83 14.67 13.68
C ILE A 46 -1.49 15.57 14.86
N ASN A 47 -1.47 14.99 16.05
CA ASN A 47 -0.92 15.68 17.20
C ASN A 47 0.61 15.76 17.06
N GLN A 48 1.16 16.97 17.06
CA GLN A 48 2.59 17.20 16.82
C GLN A 48 3.49 16.64 17.93
N THR A 49 2.95 16.44 19.14
CA THR A 49 3.69 15.97 20.30
C THR A 49 3.59 14.45 20.49
N THR A 50 2.39 13.88 20.31
CA THR A 50 2.16 12.43 20.53
C THR A 50 2.22 11.61 19.25
N TYR A 51 2.20 12.25 18.08
CA TYR A 51 2.12 11.60 16.76
C TYR A 51 0.94 10.63 16.61
N GLU A 52 -0.15 10.92 17.30
CA GLU A 52 -1.42 10.22 17.16
C GLU A 52 -2.24 10.86 16.04
N ILE A 53 -2.94 10.01 15.29
CA ILE A 53 -3.86 10.42 14.23
C ILE A 53 -5.26 10.54 14.84
N THR A 54 -5.95 11.65 14.56
CA THR A 54 -7.34 11.89 14.98
C THR A 54 -8.16 12.37 13.77
N PRO A 55 -9.33 11.76 13.47
CA PRO A 55 -9.90 10.58 14.11
C PRO A 55 -9.07 9.31 13.88
N ASP A 56 -9.35 8.26 14.65
CA ASP A 56 -8.71 6.95 14.44
C ASP A 56 -9.04 6.41 13.04
N LEU A 57 -8.01 5.87 12.38
CA LEU A 57 -8.14 5.30 11.04
C LEU A 57 -8.92 3.98 11.08
N SER A 58 -9.90 3.84 10.17
CA SER A 58 -10.52 2.53 9.91
C SER A 58 -9.48 1.57 9.30
N HIS A 59 -9.74 0.27 9.38
CA HIS A 59 -8.89 -0.76 8.77
C HIS A 59 -8.67 -0.51 7.28
N THR A 60 -9.72 -0.16 6.54
CA THR A 60 -9.63 0.12 5.10
C THR A 60 -8.80 1.38 4.81
N GLU A 61 -8.92 2.43 5.62
CA GLU A 61 -8.13 3.66 5.46
C GLU A 61 -6.64 3.41 5.76
N LYS A 62 -6.36 2.57 6.77
CA LYS A 62 -5.02 2.10 7.08
C LYS A 62 -4.43 1.31 5.91
N ASP A 63 -5.19 0.39 5.32
CA ASP A 63 -4.75 -0.41 4.18
C ASP A 63 -4.46 0.47 2.95
N ILE A 64 -5.31 1.44 2.64
CA ILE A 64 -5.08 2.42 1.57
C ILE A 64 -3.76 3.17 1.80
N LEU A 65 -3.51 3.63 3.02
CA LEU A 65 -2.29 4.37 3.36
C LEU A 65 -1.03 3.50 3.21
N LYS A 66 -1.09 2.23 3.63
CA LYS A 66 0.00 1.27 3.45
C LYS A 66 0.27 0.99 1.98
N THR A 67 -0.77 0.71 1.18
CA THR A 67 -0.61 0.48 -0.27
C THR A 67 -0.01 1.70 -0.97
N LEU A 68 -0.37 2.91 -0.54
CA LEU A 68 0.23 4.15 -1.06
C LEU A 68 1.74 4.22 -0.79
N TYR A 69 2.18 3.79 0.39
CA TYR A 69 3.60 3.71 0.72
C TYR A 69 4.33 2.66 -0.13
N VAL A 70 3.72 1.49 -0.35
CA VAL A 70 4.30 0.44 -1.20
C VAL A 70 4.58 0.97 -2.61
N ILE A 71 3.65 1.72 -3.20
CA ILE A 71 3.83 2.38 -4.51
C ILE A 71 5.03 3.35 -4.47
N TYR A 72 5.14 4.16 -3.42
CA TYR A 72 6.26 5.08 -3.24
C TYR A 72 7.59 4.35 -3.09
N TYR A 73 7.63 3.28 -2.31
CA TYR A 73 8.83 2.47 -2.06
C TYR A 73 9.36 1.85 -3.36
N TYR A 74 8.51 1.19 -4.15
CA TYR A 74 8.94 0.65 -5.44
C TYR A 74 9.31 1.76 -6.44
N ALA A 75 8.66 2.92 -6.41
CA ALA A 75 9.07 4.07 -7.23
C ALA A 75 10.43 4.65 -6.83
N LYS A 76 10.83 4.57 -5.55
CA LYS A 76 12.19 4.89 -5.09
C LYS A 76 13.18 3.87 -5.66
N LEU A 77 12.93 2.56 -5.48
CA LEU A 77 13.80 1.50 -5.99
C LEU A 77 14.02 1.56 -7.51
N ILE A 78 12.97 1.90 -8.29
CA ILE A 78 13.09 2.10 -9.74
C ILE A 78 14.07 3.24 -10.06
N ARG A 79 13.96 4.38 -9.37
CA ARG A 79 14.86 5.52 -9.59
C ARG A 79 16.30 5.21 -9.20
N ASP A 80 16.48 4.50 -8.09
CA ASP A 80 17.81 4.07 -7.62
C ASP A 80 18.47 3.11 -8.64
N ASN A 81 17.68 2.19 -9.21
CA ASN A 81 18.16 1.27 -10.26
C ASN A 81 18.47 1.99 -11.57
N LEU A 82 17.65 2.95 -12.00
CA LEU A 82 17.91 3.75 -13.20
C LEU A 82 19.15 4.64 -13.03
N GLY A 83 19.36 5.22 -11.85
CA GLY A 83 20.57 5.97 -11.52
C GLY A 83 21.82 5.07 -11.59
N ALA A 84 21.77 3.88 -11.00
CA ALA A 84 22.87 2.93 -11.05
C ALA A 84 23.13 2.34 -12.45
N ALA A 85 22.09 2.21 -13.28
CA ALA A 85 22.22 1.76 -14.67
C ALA A 85 23.02 2.74 -15.53
N SER A 86 22.97 4.05 -15.23
CA SER A 86 23.81 5.05 -15.92
C SER A 86 25.32 4.86 -15.66
N VAL A 87 25.69 4.22 -14.56
CA VAL A 87 27.10 4.04 -14.12
C VAL A 87 27.64 2.63 -14.45
N SER A 88 26.77 1.67 -14.79
CA SER A 88 27.15 0.25 -14.93
C SER A 88 27.28 -0.18 -16.39
N SER A 89 28.51 -0.42 -16.86
CA SER A 89 28.77 -1.18 -18.09
C SER A 89 28.28 -2.63 -17.92
N LEU A 90 27.37 -3.09 -18.79
CA LEU A 90 27.09 -4.53 -18.91
C LEU A 90 28.36 -5.22 -19.42
N ILE A 91 28.86 -6.21 -18.68
CA ILE A 91 29.95 -7.07 -19.12
C ILE A 91 29.38 -8.49 -19.18
N GLU A 92 29.08 -8.96 -20.38
CA GLU A 92 28.86 -10.38 -20.66
C GLU A 92 30.25 -11.00 -20.85
N VAL A 93 30.60 -11.98 -20.01
CA VAL A 93 31.87 -12.70 -20.11
C VAL A 93 31.57 -14.07 -20.70
N ASP A 94 32.14 -14.33 -21.88
CA ASP A 94 32.10 -15.64 -22.53
C ASP A 94 33.39 -16.40 -22.18
N SER A 95 33.25 -17.58 -21.57
CA SER A 95 34.38 -18.48 -21.34
C SER A 95 33.88 -19.92 -21.45
N ASP A 96 34.39 -20.60 -22.48
CA ASP A 96 34.39 -22.06 -22.62
C ASP A 96 33.01 -22.74 -22.43
N GLY A 97 32.00 -22.27 -23.17
CA GLY A 97 30.68 -22.93 -23.27
C GLY A 97 29.73 -22.72 -22.09
N SER A 98 30.15 -22.02 -21.03
CA SER A 98 29.32 -21.71 -19.87
C SER A 98 28.90 -20.24 -19.86
N LYS A 99 27.66 -19.95 -20.26
CA LYS A 99 27.10 -18.59 -20.24
C LYS A 99 26.57 -18.24 -18.85
N ILE A 100 27.33 -17.45 -18.08
CA ILE A 100 26.84 -16.86 -16.83
C ILE A 100 26.24 -15.48 -17.15
N ARG A 101 24.92 -15.41 -17.28
CA ARG A 101 24.21 -14.12 -17.41
C ARG A 101 23.82 -13.62 -16.02
N ARG A 102 24.54 -12.61 -15.52
CA ARG A 102 24.08 -11.84 -14.35
C ARG A 102 22.75 -11.19 -14.72
N THR A 103 21.70 -11.36 -13.90
CA THR A 103 20.39 -10.73 -14.16
C THR A 103 20.60 -9.24 -14.40
N SER A 104 20.15 -8.75 -15.55
CA SER A 104 20.32 -7.35 -15.92
C SER A 104 19.58 -6.47 -14.91
N ARG A 105 20.19 -5.37 -14.47
CA ARG A 105 19.52 -4.38 -13.60
C ARG A 105 18.24 -3.85 -14.25
N ASN A 106 18.20 -3.82 -15.58
CA ASN A 106 17.01 -3.45 -16.34
C ASN A 106 15.87 -4.48 -16.18
N ASP A 107 16.19 -5.77 -16.06
CA ASP A 107 15.19 -6.81 -15.83
C ASP A 107 14.64 -6.74 -14.39
N ILE A 108 15.48 -6.38 -13.41
CA ILE A 108 15.07 -6.09 -12.03
C ILE A 108 14.15 -4.86 -11.98
N ALA A 109 14.51 -3.78 -12.68
CA ALA A 109 13.68 -2.58 -12.76
C ALA A 109 12.30 -2.85 -13.38
N LYS A 110 12.22 -3.70 -14.41
CA LYS A 110 10.94 -4.15 -14.99
C LYS A 110 10.09 -4.88 -13.94
N THR A 111 10.68 -5.77 -13.15
CA THR A 111 9.95 -6.47 -12.08
C THR A 111 9.40 -5.48 -11.04
N TYR A 112 10.16 -4.46 -10.63
CA TYR A 112 9.65 -3.44 -9.72
C TYR A 112 8.50 -2.63 -10.33
N ILE A 113 8.55 -2.32 -11.62
CA ILE A 113 7.44 -1.65 -12.32
C ILE A 113 6.18 -2.53 -12.30
N LEU A 114 6.31 -3.84 -12.52
CA LEU A 114 5.17 -4.76 -12.47
C LEU A 114 4.53 -4.79 -11.07
N VAL A 115 5.34 -4.89 -10.01
CA VAL A 115 4.85 -4.88 -8.64
C VAL A 115 4.19 -3.54 -8.30
N LYS A 116 4.80 -2.43 -8.72
CA LYS A 116 4.23 -1.08 -8.53
C LYS A 116 2.86 -0.96 -9.20
N ASN A 117 2.72 -1.44 -10.44
CA ASN A 117 1.46 -1.40 -11.18
C ASN A 117 0.39 -2.29 -10.56
N ALA A 118 0.78 -3.45 -10.00
CA ALA A 118 -0.15 -4.30 -9.24
C ALA A 118 -0.66 -3.57 -8.00
N ALA A 119 0.23 -2.95 -7.22
CA ALA A 119 -0.16 -2.15 -6.06
C ALA A 119 -1.04 -0.94 -6.42
N GLU A 120 -0.82 -0.31 -7.58
CA GLU A 120 -1.71 0.76 -8.09
C GLU A 120 -3.11 0.24 -8.42
N ASN A 121 -3.24 -1.01 -8.89
CA ASN A 121 -4.55 -1.62 -9.13
C ASN A 121 -5.25 -1.99 -7.82
N ASP A 122 -4.50 -2.52 -6.85
CA ASP A 122 -5.02 -2.82 -5.51
C ASP A 122 -5.51 -1.54 -4.82
N LEU A 123 -4.75 -0.44 -4.92
CA LEU A 123 -5.16 0.87 -4.41
C LEU A 123 -6.51 1.32 -5.02
N LYS A 124 -6.68 1.17 -6.33
CA LYS A 124 -7.95 1.52 -7.00
C LYS A 124 -9.10 0.67 -6.48
N GLN A 125 -8.89 -0.63 -6.27
CA GLN A 125 -9.91 -1.52 -5.71
C GLN A 125 -10.28 -1.11 -4.30
N LEU A 126 -9.29 -0.90 -3.42
CA LEU A 126 -9.51 -0.48 -2.03
C LEU A 126 -10.26 0.85 -1.93
N VAL A 127 -9.90 1.83 -2.75
CA VAL A 127 -10.59 3.14 -2.78
C VAL A 127 -12.03 3.00 -3.27
N ASN A 128 -12.27 2.16 -4.29
CA ASN A 128 -13.61 1.92 -4.79
C ASN A 128 -14.48 1.19 -3.75
N ASP A 129 -13.92 0.18 -3.09
CA ASP A 129 -14.59 -0.56 -2.03
C ASP A 129 -14.91 0.36 -0.83
N TYR A 130 -13.97 1.21 -0.44
CA TYR A 130 -14.20 2.21 0.61
C TYR A 130 -15.34 3.18 0.25
N LYS A 131 -15.33 3.73 -0.97
CA LYS A 131 -16.38 4.64 -1.45
C LYS A 131 -17.73 3.95 -1.53
N TYR A 132 -17.76 2.68 -1.95
CA TYR A 132 -18.98 1.88 -2.00
C TYR A 132 -19.55 1.67 -0.59
N CYS A 133 -18.72 1.27 0.37
CA CYS A 133 -19.13 1.09 1.76
C CYS A 133 -19.65 2.39 2.38
N LYS A 134 -18.90 3.49 2.27
CA LYS A 134 -19.29 4.79 2.81
C LYS A 134 -20.53 5.37 2.11
N GLY A 135 -20.68 5.11 0.81
CA GLY A 135 -21.87 5.48 0.05
C GLY A 135 -23.13 4.72 0.51
N ILE A 136 -23.00 3.45 0.87
CA ILE A 136 -24.10 2.67 1.47
C ILE A 136 -24.45 3.22 2.85
N ASP A 137 -23.47 3.64 3.66
CA ASP A 137 -23.75 4.19 4.99
C ASP A 137 -24.61 5.47 4.94
N GLY A 138 -24.51 6.26 3.87
CA GLY A 138 -25.41 7.39 3.62
C GLY A 138 -26.86 6.98 3.28
N ILE A 139 -27.09 5.74 2.87
CA ILE A 139 -28.41 5.19 2.51
C ILE A 139 -29.09 4.50 3.72
N LYS A 140 -28.34 4.20 4.79
CA LYS A 140 -28.80 3.50 6.01
C LYS A 140 -29.73 4.33 6.93
N GLY A 141 -30.49 5.27 6.37
CA GLY A 141 -31.73 5.79 6.96
C GLY A 141 -32.96 4.91 6.68
N GLY A 142 -32.82 3.83 5.89
CA GLY A 142 -33.90 2.88 5.61
C GLY A 142 -33.41 1.43 5.72
N ASN A 143 -33.93 0.71 6.73
CA ASN A 143 -33.90 -0.73 6.94
C ASN A 143 -32.60 -1.49 6.57
N LEU A 144 -31.77 -1.72 7.59
CA LEU A 144 -30.82 -2.83 7.59
C LEU A 144 -31.37 -3.97 8.44
N VAL A 145 -31.52 -5.13 7.82
CA VAL A 145 -31.79 -6.38 8.55
C VAL A 145 -30.46 -6.86 9.12
N SER A 146 -30.33 -6.81 10.45
CA SER A 146 -29.21 -7.41 11.17
C SER A 146 -29.48 -8.89 11.42
N PHE A 147 -28.62 -9.77 10.94
CA PHE A 147 -28.51 -11.14 11.43
C PHE A 147 -27.06 -11.41 11.86
N ASN A 148 -26.87 -11.69 13.16
CA ASN A 148 -25.67 -12.23 13.79
C ASN A 148 -24.32 -11.59 13.40
N ASN A 149 -24.19 -10.28 13.64
CA ASN A 149 -22.91 -9.60 13.84
C ASN A 149 -21.82 -9.88 12.76
N SER A 150 -22.24 -10.11 11.52
CA SER A 150 -21.38 -10.31 10.36
C SER A 150 -22.07 -9.73 9.14
N TYR A 151 -21.45 -8.72 8.51
CA TYR A 151 -21.98 -8.11 7.29
C TYR A 151 -21.62 -8.97 6.08
N TYR A 152 -22.63 -9.51 5.37
CA TYR A 152 -22.46 -10.24 4.12
C TYR A 152 -22.98 -9.40 2.95
N SER A 153 -22.18 -9.24 1.89
CA SER A 153 -22.66 -8.73 0.60
C SER A 153 -22.82 -9.90 -0.37
N CYS A 154 -24.06 -10.25 -0.73
CA CYS A 154 -24.36 -11.30 -1.70
C CYS A 154 -24.47 -10.73 -3.12
N SER A 155 -23.74 -11.34 -4.07
CA SER A 155 -24.02 -11.26 -5.51
C SER A 155 -24.27 -12.68 -6.01
N TRP A 156 -25.29 -12.83 -6.86
CA TRP A 156 -26.14 -14.01 -7.08
C TRP A 156 -25.48 -15.34 -7.51
N LYS A 157 -24.15 -15.51 -7.53
CA LYS A 157 -23.53 -16.77 -7.98
C LYS A 157 -22.34 -17.33 -7.20
N ASN A 158 -21.74 -16.65 -6.22
CA ASN A 158 -20.70 -17.27 -5.37
C ASN A 158 -20.49 -16.47 -4.07
N CYS A 159 -20.75 -17.09 -2.92
CA CYS A 159 -20.35 -16.56 -1.62
C CYS A 159 -18.85 -16.84 -1.40
N ILE A 160 -18.01 -15.86 -1.68
CA ILE A 160 -16.61 -15.85 -1.25
C ILE A 160 -16.54 -14.97 0.00
N VAL A 161 -15.92 -15.49 1.06
CA VAL A 161 -15.71 -14.80 2.35
C VAL A 161 -15.04 -13.45 2.11
N LYS A 162 -15.82 -12.35 2.13
CA LYS A 162 -15.26 -11.00 2.20
C LYS A 162 -14.98 -10.69 3.66
N ARG A 163 -13.69 -10.56 3.99
CA ARG A 163 -13.24 -10.01 5.27
C ARG A 163 -13.94 -8.67 5.48
N GLY A 164 -14.57 -8.52 6.64
CA GLY A 164 -15.45 -7.41 6.95
C GLY A 164 -14.77 -6.06 6.78
N CYS A 165 -15.50 -5.13 6.16
CA CYS A 165 -15.21 -3.70 6.32
C CYS A 165 -15.74 -3.29 7.70
N CYS A 166 -14.83 -2.74 8.52
CA CYS A 166 -15.14 -2.07 9.78
C CYS A 166 -15.72 -0.69 9.51
#